data_AF-A0AA88PDG7-F1
#
_entry.id   AF-A0AA88PDG7-F1
#
_cell.length_a   1.000
_cell.length_b   1.000
_cell.length_c   1.000
_cell.angle_alpha   90.00
_cell.angle_beta   90.00
_cell.angle_gamma   90.00
#
_symmetry.space_group_name_H-M   'P 1'
#
loop_
_entity.id
_entity.type
_entity.pdbx_description
1 polymer ?
#
loop_
_entity_poly.entity_id
_entity_poly.type
_entity_poly.pdbx_seq_one_letter_code
_entity_poly.pdbx_strand_id
1 'polypeptide(L)'
;MEETQHLPTPGKNKRRYRTKTAAVAAHQRINLWHNSSVESQHDRMDLRLVQLCLLLSACGFSSVLSCRWIEHKFKQHHGISLDLIRKMGEKIHNDNKDINPIPHELINNHREAEPEKQILFVIQALMEITVLFDDAAVPWDAKKMEDFLTVMHEEINGLRSCGAYKMKRNKKLHLYFKGLRQMTELKKEDGSQSWEIVRKRVISFMNQLEFFSFKTHV
;
A
#
# COMPACT_ATOMS: atom_id res chain seq x y z
N MET A 1 -3.48 116.87 -10.84
CA MET A 1 -3.94 116.24 -12.09
C MET A 1 -2.67 115.75 -12.79
N GLU A 2 -2.28 114.49 -12.76
CA GLU A 2 -2.87 113.26 -12.24
C GLU A 2 -1.69 112.29 -12.09
N GLU A 3 -1.68 111.55 -10.98
CA GLU A 3 -0.72 110.50 -10.65
C GLU A 3 -1.18 109.20 -11.31
N THR A 4 -0.26 108.37 -11.84
CA THR A 4 -0.62 106.98 -12.16
C THR A 4 0.52 106.03 -11.81
N GLN A 5 0.44 105.56 -10.57
CA GLN A 5 1.04 104.30 -10.12
C GLN A 5 0.31 103.13 -10.80
N HIS A 6 1.04 102.12 -11.28
CA HIS A 6 0.46 100.82 -11.59
C HIS A 6 1.06 99.72 -10.70
N LEU A 7 0.16 99.16 -9.89
CA LEU A 7 0.30 98.02 -8.99
C LEU A 7 0.62 96.69 -9.72
N PRO A 8 1.12 95.67 -9.00
CA PRO A 8 1.51 94.38 -9.55
C PRO A 8 0.29 93.45 -9.77
N THR A 9 0.36 92.62 -10.81
CA THR A 9 -0.69 91.63 -11.12
C THR A 9 -0.56 90.38 -10.23
N PRO A 10 -1.64 89.94 -9.56
CA PRO A 10 -1.67 88.68 -8.85
C PRO A 10 -2.28 87.59 -9.73
N GLY A 11 -1.66 86.40 -9.74
CA GLY A 11 -2.41 85.17 -9.99
C GLY A 11 -1.95 84.31 -11.16
N LYS A 12 -0.94 83.46 -10.91
CA LYS A 12 -0.78 82.18 -11.64
C LYS A 12 -0.40 80.97 -10.77
N ASN A 13 -0.21 81.13 -9.45
CA ASN A 13 0.31 80.05 -8.60
C ASN A 13 -0.73 79.14 -7.90
N LYS A 14 -1.99 79.55 -7.72
CA LYS A 14 -2.96 78.71 -6.97
C LYS A 14 -3.42 77.44 -7.71
N ARG A 15 -3.53 77.44 -9.05
CA ARG A 15 -3.94 76.25 -9.82
C ARG A 15 -2.90 75.13 -9.80
N ARG A 16 -1.61 75.47 -9.82
CA ARG A 16 -0.49 74.51 -9.88
C ARG A 16 -0.26 73.77 -8.56
N TYR A 17 -0.55 74.42 -7.42
CA TYR A 17 -0.53 73.74 -6.11
C TYR A 17 -1.74 72.82 -5.94
N ARG A 18 -2.94 73.25 -6.36
CA ARG A 18 -4.17 72.44 -6.25
C ARG A 18 -4.12 71.15 -7.09
N THR A 19 -3.51 71.18 -8.28
CA THR A 19 -3.32 69.99 -9.13
C THR A 19 -2.25 69.05 -8.58
N LYS A 20 -1.17 69.57 -7.98
CA LYS A 20 -0.17 68.74 -7.29
C LYS A 20 -0.76 68.00 -6.09
N THR A 21 -1.58 68.65 -5.27
CA THR A 21 -2.24 68.01 -4.11
C THR A 21 -3.24 66.95 -4.55
N ALA A 22 -4.02 67.20 -5.62
CA ALA A 22 -4.94 66.21 -6.17
C ALA A 22 -4.23 64.98 -6.77
N ALA A 23 -3.09 65.19 -7.45
CA ALA A 23 -2.28 64.11 -8.00
C ALA A 23 -1.67 63.22 -6.90
N VAL A 24 -1.17 63.83 -5.81
CA VAL A 24 -0.64 63.08 -4.65
C VAL A 24 -1.74 62.26 -3.96
N ALA A 25 -2.92 62.83 -3.77
CA ALA A 25 -4.06 62.11 -3.18
C ALA A 25 -4.57 60.96 -4.07
N ALA A 26 -4.56 61.13 -5.40
CA ALA A 26 -4.91 60.07 -6.33
C ALA A 26 -3.88 58.92 -6.30
N HIS A 27 -2.58 59.24 -6.25
CA HIS A 27 -1.51 58.25 -6.17
C HIS A 27 -1.58 57.45 -4.85
N GLN A 28 -1.87 58.10 -3.73
CA GLN A 28 -2.10 57.42 -2.45
C GLN A 28 -3.31 56.49 -2.48
N ARG A 29 -4.42 56.88 -3.12
CA ARG A 29 -5.60 56.02 -3.25
C ARG A 29 -5.33 54.80 -4.14
N ILE A 30 -4.57 54.96 -5.23
CA ILE A 30 -4.17 53.85 -6.10
C ILE A 30 -3.29 52.85 -5.33
N ASN A 31 -2.32 53.34 -4.56
CA ASN A 31 -1.45 52.48 -3.76
C ASN A 31 -2.21 51.74 -2.66
N LEU A 32 -3.19 52.40 -2.00
CA LEU A 32 -4.05 51.75 -1.01
C LEU A 32 -4.95 50.68 -1.64
N TRP A 33 -5.53 50.95 -2.82
CA TRP A 33 -6.32 49.96 -3.57
C TRP A 33 -5.47 48.78 -4.04
N HIS A 34 -4.26 49.06 -4.53
CA HIS A 34 -3.33 48.03 -4.98
C HIS A 34 -2.89 47.14 -3.81
N ASN A 35 -2.49 47.73 -2.68
CA ASN A 35 -2.10 46.97 -1.49
C ASN A 35 -3.27 46.12 -0.95
N SER A 36 -4.47 46.70 -0.84
CA SER A 36 -5.66 45.96 -0.40
C SER A 36 -6.04 44.83 -1.37
N SER A 37 -5.86 45.03 -2.68
CA SER A 37 -6.13 44.01 -3.69
C SER A 37 -5.08 42.90 -3.72
N VAL A 38 -3.81 43.23 -3.44
CA VAL A 38 -2.71 42.25 -3.31
C VAL A 38 -2.88 41.43 -2.04
N GLU A 39 -3.23 42.05 -0.92
CA GLU A 39 -3.49 41.38 0.37
C GLU A 39 -4.70 40.44 0.26
N SER A 40 -5.79 40.88 -0.39
CA SER A 40 -6.95 40.03 -0.70
C SER A 40 -6.64 38.87 -1.67
N GLN A 41 -5.66 39.02 -2.57
CA GLN A 41 -5.19 37.94 -3.44
C GLN A 41 -4.29 36.95 -2.70
N HIS A 42 -3.43 37.44 -1.79
CA HIS A 42 -2.54 36.63 -0.97
C HIS A 42 -3.35 35.74 -0.02
N ASP A 43 -4.30 36.32 0.72
CA ASP A 43 -5.18 35.61 1.66
C ASP A 43 -6.01 34.51 0.95
N ARG A 44 -6.43 34.78 -0.30
CA ARG A 44 -7.21 33.83 -1.10
C ARG A 44 -6.35 32.67 -1.62
N MET A 45 -5.06 32.92 -1.87
CA MET A 45 -4.11 31.90 -2.30
C MET A 45 -3.68 31.03 -1.11
N ASP A 46 -3.49 31.62 0.07
CA ASP A 46 -3.17 30.92 1.31
C ASP A 46 -4.33 30.05 1.80
N LEU A 47 -5.58 30.53 1.71
CA LEU A 47 -6.75 29.73 2.07
C LEU A 47 -6.91 28.48 1.18
N ARG A 48 -6.60 28.61 -0.12
CA ARG A 48 -6.61 27.49 -1.08
C ARG A 48 -5.48 26.50 -0.79
N LEU A 49 -4.30 27.01 -0.45
CA LEU A 49 -3.15 26.20 -0.08
C LEU A 49 -3.44 25.43 1.22
N VAL A 50 -4.01 26.09 2.24
CA VAL A 50 -4.44 25.48 3.50
C VAL A 50 -5.56 24.47 3.27
N GLN A 51 -6.53 24.74 2.39
CA GLN A 51 -7.54 23.75 2.00
C GLN A 51 -6.94 22.54 1.29
N LEU A 52 -6.00 22.74 0.36
CA LEU A 52 -5.26 21.65 -0.28
C LEU A 52 -4.46 20.86 0.74
N CYS A 53 -3.79 21.51 1.69
CA CYS A 53 -3.07 20.87 2.79
C CYS A 53 -4.01 20.11 3.75
N LEU A 54 -5.19 20.66 4.05
CA LEU A 54 -6.21 20.00 4.87
C LEU A 54 -6.83 18.81 4.14
N LEU A 55 -7.06 18.90 2.83
CA LEU A 55 -7.52 17.76 2.02
C LEU A 55 -6.43 16.70 1.88
N LEU A 56 -5.16 17.08 1.71
CA LEU A 56 -4.02 16.16 1.72
C LEU A 56 -3.79 15.52 3.11
N SER A 57 -4.07 16.26 4.19
CA SER A 57 -4.02 15.77 5.57
C SER A 57 -5.23 14.93 5.96
N ALA A 58 -6.42 15.21 5.43
CA ALA A 58 -7.63 14.41 5.63
C ALA A 58 -7.63 13.17 4.73
N CYS A 59 -6.95 13.23 3.57
CA CYS A 59 -6.48 12.09 2.80
C CYS A 59 -5.16 11.52 3.36
N GLY A 60 -4.71 12.02 4.52
CA GLY A 60 -3.50 11.62 5.18
C GLY A 60 -3.61 10.18 5.70
N PHE A 61 -2.90 9.30 5.01
CA PHE A 61 -2.37 8.05 5.53
C PHE A 61 -3.41 6.97 5.89
N SER A 62 -4.06 6.40 4.87
CA SER A 62 -4.09 4.92 4.82
C SER A 62 -2.66 4.46 4.50
N SER A 63 -1.77 4.68 5.46
CA SER A 63 -0.39 4.28 5.39
C SER A 63 -0.39 2.76 5.27
N VAL A 64 -0.08 2.25 4.09
CA VAL A 64 0.55 0.93 3.94
C VAL A 64 1.98 0.97 4.54
N LEU A 65 2.38 2.06 5.20
CA LEU A 65 3.73 2.36 5.70
C LEU A 65 4.05 1.70 7.06
N SER A 66 3.21 0.81 7.59
CA SER A 66 3.60 -0.27 8.53
C SER A 66 2.36 -1.03 8.95
N CYS A 67 2.05 -2.16 8.28
CA CYS A 67 1.05 -3.04 8.85
C CYS A 67 1.62 -3.66 10.13
N ARG A 68 1.12 -3.19 11.29
CA ARG A 68 1.53 -3.66 12.61
C ARG A 68 1.42 -5.18 12.76
N TRP A 69 0.44 -5.80 12.10
CA TRP A 69 0.29 -7.25 12.11
C TRP A 69 1.43 -7.94 11.35
N ILE A 70 1.78 -7.48 10.15
CA ILE A 70 2.92 -8.01 9.39
C ILE A 70 4.22 -7.84 10.19
N GLU A 71 4.43 -6.66 10.77
CA GLU A 71 5.65 -6.33 11.50
C GLU A 71 5.88 -7.24 12.72
N HIS A 72 4.82 -7.56 13.47
CA HIS A 72 4.98 -8.25 14.76
C HIS A 72 4.52 -9.69 14.77
N LYS A 73 3.67 -10.11 13.83
CA LYS A 73 2.94 -11.39 13.93
C LYS A 73 3.18 -12.32 12.75
N PHE A 74 3.43 -11.80 11.53
CA PHE A 74 3.57 -12.65 10.35
C PHE A 74 4.67 -13.71 10.52
N LYS A 75 5.89 -13.31 10.86
CA LYS A 75 7.02 -14.24 11.02
C LYS A 75 6.75 -15.33 12.05
N GLN A 76 6.08 -14.98 13.15
CA GLN A 76 5.71 -15.93 14.19
C GLN A 76 4.69 -16.95 13.68
N HIS A 77 3.57 -16.50 13.10
CA HIS A 77 2.53 -17.39 12.59
C HIS A 77 3.06 -18.26 11.46
N HIS A 78 3.78 -17.66 10.50
CA HIS A 78 4.38 -18.36 9.38
C HIS A 78 5.37 -19.45 9.83
N GLY A 79 6.19 -19.15 10.86
CA GLY A 79 7.10 -20.12 11.47
C GLY A 79 6.37 -21.28 12.15
N ILE A 80 5.26 -21.00 12.86
CA ILE A 80 4.42 -22.04 13.47
C ILE A 80 3.75 -22.89 12.38
N SER A 81 3.17 -22.27 11.35
CA SER A 81 2.57 -22.96 10.20
C SER A 81 3.58 -23.91 9.55
N LEU A 82 4.83 -23.44 9.31
CA LEU A 82 5.92 -24.23 8.75
C LEU A 82 6.36 -25.40 9.65
N ASP A 83 6.36 -25.21 10.98
CA ASP A 83 6.69 -26.28 11.92
C ASP A 83 5.63 -27.38 11.94
N LEU A 84 4.34 -26.98 11.97
CA LEU A 84 3.20 -27.91 11.99
C LEU A 84 3.15 -28.76 10.72
N ILE A 85 3.22 -28.14 9.54
CA ILE A 85 3.19 -28.87 8.25
C ILE A 85 4.37 -29.84 8.10
N ARG A 86 5.53 -29.55 8.70
CA ARG A 86 6.70 -30.46 8.70
C ARG A 86 6.48 -31.67 9.60
N LYS A 87 5.79 -31.48 10.73
CA LYS A 87 5.61 -32.49 11.78
C LYS A 87 4.30 -33.29 11.68
N MET A 88 3.35 -32.90 10.83
CA MET A 88 2.06 -33.60 10.73
C MET A 88 2.15 -34.93 9.96
N GLY A 89 3.07 -35.06 9.01
CA GLY A 89 3.27 -36.27 8.21
C GLY A 89 4.56 -37.01 8.53
N GLU A 90 5.01 -37.82 7.58
CA GLU A 90 6.25 -38.59 7.70
C GLU A 90 7.49 -37.70 7.79
N LYS A 91 8.64 -38.29 8.12
CA LYS A 91 9.91 -37.56 8.12
C LYS A 91 10.24 -37.11 6.69
N ILE A 92 10.49 -35.81 6.51
CA ILE A 92 10.88 -35.28 5.21
C ILE A 92 12.32 -35.69 4.90
N HIS A 93 12.49 -36.48 3.85
CA HIS A 93 13.79 -36.78 3.24
C HIS A 93 14.13 -35.75 2.15
N ASN A 94 15.40 -35.31 2.12
CA ASN A 94 15.94 -34.41 1.10
C ASN A 94 16.28 -35.22 -0.16
N ASP A 95 15.25 -35.66 -0.87
CA ASP A 95 15.42 -36.39 -2.13
C ASP A 95 15.40 -35.36 -3.27
N ASN A 96 16.51 -35.23 -4.00
CA ASN A 96 16.74 -34.20 -5.04
C ASN A 96 15.83 -34.30 -6.29
N LYS A 97 14.77 -35.11 -6.29
CA LYS A 97 13.96 -35.34 -7.49
C LYS A 97 12.78 -34.37 -7.56
N ASP A 98 13.02 -33.26 -8.26
CA ASP A 98 11.98 -32.26 -8.47
C ASP A 98 10.97 -32.69 -9.57
N ILE A 99 9.92 -33.42 -9.20
CA ILE A 99 8.86 -33.88 -10.13
C ILE A 99 7.90 -32.74 -10.58
N ASN A 100 7.85 -31.60 -9.88
CA ASN A 100 7.02 -30.45 -10.24
C ASN A 100 7.58 -29.16 -9.62
N PRO A 101 8.52 -28.48 -10.28
CA PRO A 101 9.19 -27.32 -9.70
C PRO A 101 8.21 -26.16 -9.57
N ILE A 102 8.36 -25.38 -8.50
CA ILE A 102 7.63 -24.12 -8.36
C ILE A 102 8.05 -23.24 -9.56
N PRO A 103 7.11 -22.78 -10.41
CA PRO A 103 7.48 -21.95 -11.54
C PRO A 103 8.20 -20.71 -11.04
N HIS A 104 9.44 -20.49 -11.48
CA HIS A 104 10.29 -19.39 -11.00
C HIS A 104 9.60 -18.03 -11.16
N GLU A 105 8.95 -17.82 -12.31
CA GLU A 105 8.15 -16.63 -12.59
C GLU A 105 6.94 -16.43 -11.67
N LEU A 106 6.39 -17.50 -11.08
CA LEU A 106 5.24 -17.39 -10.18
C LEU A 106 5.60 -16.63 -8.91
N ILE A 107 6.80 -16.87 -8.38
CA ILE A 107 7.29 -16.27 -7.15
C ILE A 107 7.98 -14.93 -7.43
N ASN A 108 8.92 -14.89 -8.37
CA ASN A 108 9.78 -13.72 -8.54
C ASN A 108 9.03 -12.48 -9.05
N ASN A 109 8.08 -12.66 -9.97
CA ASN A 109 7.27 -11.55 -10.47
C ASN A 109 6.49 -10.84 -9.35
N HIS A 110 6.18 -11.55 -8.26
CA HIS A 110 5.49 -10.96 -7.12
C HIS A 110 6.46 -10.40 -6.09
N ARG A 111 7.67 -10.95 -5.92
CA ARG A 111 8.68 -10.40 -5.00
C ARG A 111 9.12 -8.99 -5.36
N GLU A 112 9.16 -8.68 -6.66
CA GLU A 112 9.55 -7.37 -7.17
C GLU A 112 8.36 -6.40 -7.30
N ALA A 113 7.14 -6.85 -6.97
CA ALA A 113 5.94 -6.04 -7.04
C ALA A 113 5.82 -5.07 -5.84
N GLU A 114 4.89 -4.12 -5.93
CA GLU A 114 4.52 -3.23 -4.82
C GLU A 114 4.05 -4.02 -3.58
N PRO A 115 4.26 -3.52 -2.35
CA PRO A 115 3.91 -4.22 -1.11
C PRO A 115 2.47 -4.73 -1.05
N GLU A 116 1.49 -3.97 -1.55
CA GLU A 116 0.09 -4.42 -1.59
C GLU A 116 -0.09 -5.66 -2.48
N LYS A 117 0.57 -5.71 -3.64
CA LYS A 117 0.52 -6.84 -4.56
C LYS A 117 1.24 -8.06 -3.99
N GLN A 118 2.32 -7.83 -3.24
CA GLN A 118 3.01 -8.87 -2.47
C GLN A 118 2.09 -9.49 -1.42
N ILE A 119 1.48 -8.66 -0.56
CA ILE A 119 0.57 -9.11 0.50
C ILE A 119 -0.62 -9.86 -0.11
N LEU A 120 -1.21 -9.31 -1.18
CA LEU A 120 -2.30 -9.94 -1.91
C LEU A 120 -1.91 -11.32 -2.46
N PHE A 121 -0.71 -11.46 -3.04
CA PHE A 121 -0.21 -12.74 -3.52
C PHE A 121 -0.05 -13.75 -2.40
N VAL A 122 0.53 -13.33 -1.26
CA VAL A 122 0.71 -14.20 -0.09
C VAL A 122 -0.64 -14.66 0.46
N ILE A 123 -1.63 -13.76 0.61
CA ILE A 123 -2.99 -14.13 1.04
C ILE A 123 -3.57 -15.20 0.10
N GLN A 124 -3.49 -14.99 -1.21
CA GLN A 124 -4.04 -15.95 -2.18
C GLN A 124 -3.32 -17.30 -2.13
N ALA A 125 -2.01 -17.31 -1.91
CA ALA A 125 -1.24 -18.54 -1.78
C ALA A 125 -1.63 -19.31 -0.52
N LEU A 126 -1.72 -18.64 0.63
CA LEU A 126 -2.15 -19.26 1.88
C LEU A 126 -3.56 -19.83 1.76
N MET A 127 -4.48 -19.15 1.05
CA MET A 127 -5.82 -19.68 0.76
C MET A 127 -5.80 -20.94 -0.12
N GLU A 128 -4.98 -20.98 -1.18
CA GLU A 128 -4.88 -22.18 -2.01
C GLU A 128 -4.28 -23.35 -1.22
N ILE A 129 -3.37 -23.07 -0.27
CA ILE A 129 -2.84 -24.05 0.67
C ILE A 129 -3.92 -24.55 1.61
N THR A 130 -4.70 -23.69 2.28
CA THR A 130 -5.75 -24.15 3.20
C THR A 130 -6.76 -25.05 2.49
N VAL A 131 -7.24 -24.63 1.32
CA VAL A 131 -8.19 -25.42 0.51
C VAL A 131 -7.58 -26.73 -0.01
N LEU A 132 -6.25 -26.85 -0.10
CA LEU A 132 -5.59 -28.10 -0.46
C LEU A 132 -5.58 -29.11 0.70
N PHE A 133 -5.48 -28.65 1.95
CA PHE A 133 -5.36 -29.52 3.12
C PHE A 133 -6.67 -29.75 3.88
N ASP A 134 -7.69 -28.90 3.70
CA ASP A 134 -8.98 -28.96 4.42
C ASP A 134 -9.65 -30.34 4.34
N ASP A 135 -9.62 -30.96 3.15
CA ASP A 135 -10.23 -32.27 2.89
C ASP A 135 -9.18 -33.39 2.67
N ALA A 136 -7.96 -33.22 3.19
CA ALA A 136 -6.90 -34.21 2.98
C ALA A 136 -7.20 -35.52 3.74
N ALA A 137 -7.55 -36.57 3.02
CA ALA A 137 -7.78 -37.91 3.56
C ALA A 137 -6.45 -38.70 3.67
N VAL A 138 -5.69 -38.45 4.73
CA VAL A 138 -4.33 -38.99 4.94
C VAL A 138 -4.09 -39.44 6.39
N PRO A 139 -3.22 -40.43 6.64
CA PRO A 139 -2.93 -40.93 8.00
C PRO A 139 -1.95 -40.03 8.78
N TRP A 140 -2.06 -38.72 8.62
CA TRP A 140 -1.25 -37.73 9.33
C TRP A 140 -1.81 -37.43 10.73
N ASP A 141 -1.01 -36.75 11.55
CA ASP A 141 -1.45 -36.27 12.85
C ASP A 141 -2.58 -35.24 12.69
N ALA A 142 -3.81 -35.68 12.95
CA ALA A 142 -5.02 -34.89 12.78
C ALA A 142 -5.02 -33.61 13.63
N LYS A 143 -4.46 -33.66 14.84
CA LYS A 143 -4.37 -32.47 15.70
C LYS A 143 -3.41 -31.45 15.09
N LYS A 144 -2.25 -31.87 14.61
CA LYS A 144 -1.30 -30.96 13.94
C LYS A 144 -1.86 -30.39 12.65
N MET A 145 -2.67 -31.16 11.91
CA MET A 145 -3.39 -30.66 10.74
C MET A 145 -4.40 -29.57 11.12
N GLU A 146 -5.21 -29.81 12.14
CA GLU A 146 -6.19 -28.85 12.66
C GLU A 146 -5.51 -27.56 13.17
N ASP A 147 -4.45 -27.71 13.97
CA ASP A 147 -3.64 -26.58 14.44
C ASP A 147 -3.03 -25.81 13.26
N PHE A 148 -2.55 -26.52 12.22
CA PHE A 148 -1.98 -25.91 11.00
C PHE A 148 -3.02 -25.07 10.27
N LEU A 149 -4.20 -25.64 9.99
CA LEU A 149 -5.29 -24.92 9.34
C LEU A 149 -5.74 -23.73 10.17
N THR A 150 -5.81 -23.86 11.49
CA THR A 150 -6.16 -22.75 12.40
C THR A 150 -5.17 -21.60 12.28
N VAL A 151 -3.87 -21.86 12.42
CA VAL A 151 -2.83 -20.81 12.30
C VAL A 151 -2.79 -20.20 10.90
N MET A 152 -3.02 -20.99 9.85
CA MET A 152 -3.11 -20.47 8.48
C MET A 152 -4.29 -19.51 8.30
N HIS A 153 -5.46 -19.80 8.90
CA HIS A 153 -6.60 -18.88 8.88
C HIS A 153 -6.31 -17.58 9.64
N GLU A 154 -5.63 -17.66 10.80
CA GLU A 154 -5.17 -16.49 11.56
C GLU A 154 -4.16 -15.66 10.74
N GLU A 155 -3.23 -16.31 10.05
CA GLU A 155 -2.24 -15.67 9.19
C GLU A 155 -2.92 -14.92 8.03
N ILE A 156 -3.89 -15.55 7.36
CA ILE A 156 -4.69 -14.93 6.29
C ILE A 156 -5.48 -13.73 6.81
N ASN A 157 -6.16 -13.87 7.94
CA ASN A 157 -6.98 -12.79 8.52
C ASN A 157 -6.12 -11.62 8.99
N GLY A 158 -4.96 -11.92 9.56
CA GLY A 158 -3.93 -10.95 9.92
C GLY A 158 -3.45 -10.13 8.73
N LEU A 159 -3.09 -10.78 7.63
CA LEU A 159 -2.70 -10.10 6.39
C LEU A 159 -3.85 -9.26 5.80
N ARG A 160 -5.09 -9.77 5.83
CA ARG A 160 -6.27 -9.01 5.36
C ARG A 160 -6.55 -7.78 6.20
N SER A 161 -6.18 -7.76 7.49
CA SER A 161 -6.33 -6.58 8.34
C SER A 161 -5.44 -5.40 7.91
N CYS A 162 -4.42 -5.66 7.10
CA CYS A 162 -3.47 -4.66 6.62
C CYS A 162 -3.99 -3.77 5.48
N GLY A 163 -5.14 -4.09 4.87
CA GLY A 163 -5.65 -3.30 3.76
C GLY A 163 -6.91 -3.85 3.10
N ALA A 164 -7.63 -2.98 2.41
CA ALA A 164 -8.79 -3.35 1.61
C ALA A 164 -8.34 -3.84 0.23
N TYR A 165 -7.96 -5.11 0.12
CA TYR A 165 -7.49 -5.68 -1.13
C TYR A 165 -8.64 -6.02 -2.08
N LYS A 166 -8.58 -5.51 -3.32
CA LYS A 166 -9.44 -5.99 -4.41
C LYS A 166 -8.92 -7.34 -4.91
N MET A 167 -9.47 -8.42 -4.37
CA MET A 167 -9.08 -9.79 -4.68
C MET A 167 -9.42 -10.17 -6.13
N LYS A 168 -8.47 -9.99 -7.05
CA LYS A 168 -8.52 -10.63 -8.36
C LYS A 168 -7.74 -11.94 -8.30
N ARG A 169 -8.40 -13.07 -8.60
CA ARG A 169 -7.79 -14.39 -8.60
C ARG A 169 -6.52 -14.44 -9.47
N ASN A 170 -5.40 -14.85 -8.89
CA ASN A 170 -4.20 -15.15 -9.65
C ASN A 170 -4.35 -16.51 -10.37
N LYS A 171 -4.55 -16.45 -11.70
CA LYS A 171 -4.76 -17.65 -12.52
C LYS A 171 -3.56 -18.60 -12.51
N LYS A 172 -2.33 -18.07 -12.54
CA LYS A 172 -1.11 -18.90 -12.57
C LYS A 172 -0.95 -19.65 -11.24
N LEU A 173 -1.14 -18.95 -10.13
CA LEU A 173 -1.12 -19.53 -8.79
C LEU A 173 -2.18 -20.63 -8.65
N HIS A 174 -3.41 -20.33 -9.08
CA HIS A 174 -4.48 -21.32 -9.03
C HIS A 174 -4.18 -22.57 -9.86
N LEU A 175 -3.66 -22.40 -11.08
CA LEU A 175 -3.29 -23.54 -11.93
C LEU A 175 -2.17 -24.39 -11.30
N TYR A 176 -1.21 -23.77 -10.64
CA TYR A 176 -0.16 -24.48 -9.90
C TYR A 176 -0.76 -25.37 -8.79
N PHE A 177 -1.61 -24.81 -7.93
CA PHE A 177 -2.26 -25.56 -6.84
C PHE A 177 -3.29 -26.58 -7.34
N LYS A 178 -3.96 -26.31 -8.46
CA LYS A 178 -4.78 -27.29 -9.16
C LYS A 178 -3.96 -28.51 -9.59
N GLY A 179 -2.75 -28.29 -10.11
CA GLY A 179 -1.82 -29.38 -10.45
C GLY A 179 -1.40 -30.19 -9.22
N LEU A 180 -1.17 -29.54 -8.07
CA LEU A 180 -0.91 -30.25 -6.81
C LEU A 180 -2.07 -31.16 -6.40
N ARG A 181 -3.32 -30.66 -6.47
CA ARG A 181 -4.52 -31.45 -6.17
C ARG A 181 -4.70 -32.64 -7.12
N GLN A 182 -4.43 -32.46 -8.40
CA GLN A 182 -4.50 -33.57 -9.35
C GLN A 182 -3.47 -34.67 -9.04
N MET A 183 -2.29 -34.33 -8.51
CA MET A 183 -1.31 -35.33 -8.06
C MET A 183 -1.82 -36.20 -6.91
N THR A 184 -2.66 -35.65 -6.02
CA THR A 184 -3.25 -36.42 -4.91
C THR A 184 -4.40 -37.32 -5.38
N GLU A 185 -5.08 -36.98 -6.47
CA GLU A 185 -6.21 -37.75 -7.03
C GLU A 185 -5.78 -38.93 -7.92
N LEU A 186 -4.67 -38.77 -8.67
CA LEU A 186 -4.29 -39.71 -9.74
C LEU A 186 -3.55 -40.97 -9.26
N LYS A 187 -2.92 -40.96 -8.07
CA LYS A 187 -2.17 -42.11 -7.55
C LYS A 187 -3.00 -42.88 -6.51
N LYS A 188 -3.80 -43.84 -6.98
CA LYS A 188 -4.71 -44.61 -6.12
C LYS A 188 -4.07 -45.77 -5.36
N GLU A 189 -2.91 -46.28 -5.80
CA GLU A 189 -2.23 -47.41 -5.11
C GLU A 189 -1.40 -46.98 -3.90
N ASP A 190 -1.02 -45.69 -3.80
CA ASP A 190 -0.33 -45.13 -2.64
C ASP A 190 -0.64 -43.62 -2.52
N GLY A 191 -1.90 -43.30 -2.22
CA GLY A 191 -2.34 -41.91 -2.03
C GLY A 191 -1.51 -41.17 -0.98
N SER A 192 -1.05 -41.89 0.06
CA SER A 192 -0.18 -41.37 1.11
C SER A 192 1.14 -40.83 0.57
N GLN A 193 1.85 -41.58 -0.30
CA GLN A 193 3.07 -41.06 -0.95
C GLN A 193 2.82 -39.82 -1.81
N SER A 194 1.69 -39.75 -2.51
CA SER A 194 1.34 -38.56 -3.31
C SER A 194 1.18 -37.32 -2.44
N TRP A 195 0.49 -37.48 -1.31
CA TRP A 195 0.33 -36.41 -0.33
C TRP A 195 1.64 -35.99 0.31
N GLU A 196 2.56 -36.92 0.57
CA GLU A 196 3.89 -36.60 1.07
C GLU A 196 4.70 -35.75 0.08
N ILE A 197 4.62 -36.08 -1.22
CA ILE A 197 5.22 -35.25 -2.27
C ILE A 197 4.60 -33.85 -2.26
N VAL A 198 3.27 -33.75 -2.23
CA VAL A 198 2.55 -32.46 -2.20
C VAL A 198 2.89 -31.65 -0.96
N ARG A 199 2.98 -32.28 0.21
CA ARG A 199 3.40 -31.62 1.46
C ARG A 199 4.81 -31.04 1.36
N LYS A 200 5.78 -31.80 0.83
CA LYS A 200 7.14 -31.31 0.55
C LYS A 200 7.11 -30.09 -0.39
N ARG A 201 6.22 -30.08 -1.40
CA ARG A 201 6.05 -28.94 -2.33
C ARG A 201 5.54 -27.70 -1.64
N VAL A 202 4.49 -27.85 -0.83
CA VAL A 202 3.90 -26.75 -0.10
C VAL A 202 4.91 -26.16 0.87
N ILE A 203 5.69 -26.99 1.56
CA ILE A 203 6.76 -26.52 2.46
C ILE A 203 7.80 -25.69 1.70
N SER A 204 8.24 -26.18 0.53
CA SER A 204 9.15 -25.41 -0.33
C SER A 204 8.53 -24.09 -0.77
N PHE A 205 7.25 -24.09 -1.14
CA PHE A 205 6.52 -22.89 -1.53
C PHE A 205 6.39 -21.89 -0.38
N MET A 206 6.03 -22.35 0.82
CA MET A 206 5.92 -21.51 2.01
C MET A 206 7.26 -20.89 2.40
N ASN A 207 8.36 -21.64 2.35
CA ASN A 207 9.70 -21.10 2.56
C ASN A 207 10.01 -19.94 1.59
N GLN A 208 9.48 -19.97 0.35
CA GLN A 208 9.66 -18.87 -0.60
C GLN A 208 8.83 -17.62 -0.22
N LEU A 209 7.73 -17.77 0.52
CA LEU A 209 6.90 -16.67 0.99
C LEU A 209 7.55 -15.90 2.14
N GLU A 210 8.36 -16.55 2.98
CA GLU A 210 9.09 -15.91 4.08
C GLU A 210 9.98 -14.75 3.58
N PHE A 211 10.51 -14.85 2.36
CA PHE A 211 11.40 -13.86 1.76
C PHE A 211 10.69 -12.70 1.06
N PHE A 212 9.35 -12.62 1.12
CA PHE A 212 8.64 -11.46 0.62
C PHE A 212 8.99 -10.26 1.51
N SER A 213 9.66 -9.29 0.91
CA SER A 213 10.08 -8.09 1.60
C SER A 213 8.87 -7.15 1.67
N PHE A 214 8.04 -7.30 2.71
CA PHE A 214 7.03 -6.32 3.08
C PHE A 214 7.71 -5.07 3.64
N LYS A 215 8.63 -4.47 2.87
CA LYS A 215 9.23 -3.18 3.18
C LYS A 215 8.16 -2.14 3.01
N THR A 216 7.50 -1.86 4.12
CA THR A 216 6.79 -0.62 4.33
C THR A 216 7.87 0.43 4.54
N HIS A 217 8.20 1.20 3.49
CA HIS A 217 9.12 2.32 3.62
C HIS A 217 8.59 3.23 4.73
N VAL A 218 9.44 3.59 5.69
CA VAL A 218 9.15 4.62 6.70
C VAL A 218 9.44 5.98 6.09
#